data_AF-A0A1H9JMA1-F1
#
_entry.id   AF-A0A1H9JMA1-F1
#
_cell.length_a   1.000
_cell.length_b   1.000
_cell.length_c   1.000
_cell.angle_alpha   90.00
_cell.angle_beta   90.00
_cell.angle_gamma   90.00
#
_symmetry.space_group_name_H-M   'P 1'
#
loop_
_entity.id
_entity.type
_entity.pdbx_description
1 polymer ?
#
loop_
_entity_poly.entity_id
_entity_poly.type
_entity_poly.pdbx_seq_one_letter_code
_entity_poly.pdbx_strand_id
1 'polypeptide(L)'
;MQSSDYCGDEEYSIRCTGDACRGDEVRFYRAIFSGSYRRASFEGFERVTGKIISDSYGSAKQQHTFTILLGDGTKTRIKGRNLYSNGVYRKPWADQNARQEALDEKHERGDSARAYRDWRRAFEGEHRHHNHF
;
A
#
# COMPACT_ATOMS: atom_id res chain seq x y z
N MET A 1 -9.83 15.81 10.69
CA MET A 1 -8.78 14.81 10.40
C MET A 1 -7.62 15.59 9.83
N GLN A 2 -6.46 15.59 10.46
CA GLN A 2 -5.29 16.30 9.92
C GLN A 2 -4.83 15.52 8.68
N SER A 3 -4.64 16.19 7.56
CA SER A 3 -4.13 15.64 6.30
C SER A 3 -2.87 16.41 5.90
N SER A 4 -1.94 15.75 5.21
CA SER A 4 -0.81 16.48 4.61
C SER A 4 -1.29 17.33 3.43
N ASP A 5 -0.72 18.52 3.27
CA ASP A 5 -0.95 19.40 2.12
C ASP A 5 -0.06 19.06 0.91
N TYR A 6 0.74 17.98 0.99
CA TYR A 6 1.63 17.60 -0.09
C TYR A 6 0.86 17.14 -1.34
N CYS A 7 1.02 17.89 -2.42
CA CYS A 7 0.35 17.67 -3.71
C CYS A 7 1.31 17.28 -4.85
N GLY A 8 2.51 16.78 -4.51
CA GLY A 8 3.57 16.50 -5.46
C GLY A 8 4.60 17.62 -5.53
N ASP A 9 5.62 17.44 -6.37
CA ASP A 9 6.63 18.44 -6.71
C ASP A 9 7.17 18.19 -8.12
N GLU A 10 8.17 18.96 -8.55
CA GLU A 10 8.76 18.87 -9.90
C GLU A 10 9.32 17.47 -10.22
N GLU A 11 9.83 16.76 -9.21
CA GLU A 11 10.44 15.44 -9.36
C GLU A 11 9.38 14.32 -9.21
N TYR A 12 8.48 14.47 -8.24
CA TYR A 12 7.39 13.54 -7.94
C TYR A 12 6.05 14.19 -8.29
N SER A 13 5.77 14.26 -9.60
CA SER A 13 4.67 15.04 -10.16
C SER A 13 3.42 14.21 -10.49
N ILE A 14 3.52 12.88 -10.55
CA ILE A 14 2.40 12.02 -10.98
C ILE A 14 1.73 11.39 -9.77
N ARG A 15 0.47 11.72 -9.50
CA ARG A 15 -0.31 11.08 -8.43
C ARG A 15 -0.56 9.60 -8.76
N CYS A 16 -0.26 8.71 -7.83
CA CYS A 16 -0.45 7.25 -7.95
C CYS A 16 -1.19 6.64 -6.74
N THR A 17 -2.01 7.44 -6.05
CA THR A 17 -2.87 6.96 -4.97
C THR A 17 -3.81 5.87 -5.49
N GLY A 18 -3.76 4.67 -4.90
CA GLY A 18 -4.47 3.47 -5.37
C GLY A 18 -3.64 2.59 -6.33
N ASP A 19 -2.83 3.22 -7.18
CA ASP A 19 -2.16 2.56 -8.31
C ASP A 19 -0.62 2.48 -8.19
N ALA A 20 -0.07 2.75 -7.00
CA ALA A 20 1.35 2.54 -6.77
C ALA A 20 1.74 1.05 -6.97
N CYS A 21 2.81 0.77 -7.70
CA CYS A 21 3.25 -0.59 -8.03
C CYS A 21 4.75 -0.78 -7.79
N ARG A 22 5.23 -2.03 -7.89
CA ARG A 22 6.66 -2.33 -7.85
C ARG A 22 7.39 -1.53 -8.92
N GLY A 23 8.53 -0.95 -8.55
CA GLY A 23 9.36 -0.11 -9.40
C GLY A 23 9.10 1.38 -9.27
N ASP A 24 7.91 1.81 -8.81
CA ASP A 24 7.62 3.22 -8.59
C ASP A 24 8.60 3.83 -7.56
N GLU A 25 9.27 4.91 -7.94
CA GLU A 25 9.91 5.83 -7.00
C GLU A 25 8.85 6.79 -6.49
N VAL A 26 8.53 6.74 -5.20
CA VAL A 26 7.43 7.47 -4.58
C VAL A 26 7.88 8.48 -3.53
N ARG A 27 7.08 9.54 -3.36
CA ARG A 27 7.16 10.53 -2.30
C ARG A 27 5.77 10.76 -1.74
N PHE A 28 5.66 10.74 -0.41
CA PHE A 28 4.39 10.91 0.31
C PHE A 28 4.65 11.33 1.76
N TYR A 29 3.61 11.77 2.44
CA TYR A 29 3.66 12.10 3.85
C TYR A 29 2.92 11.03 4.66
N ARG A 30 3.56 10.50 5.72
CA ARG A 30 2.89 9.61 6.67
C ARG A 30 2.74 10.26 8.02
N ALA A 31 1.61 10.00 8.66
CA ALA A 31 1.37 10.44 10.02
C ALA A 31 2.33 9.73 10.98
N ILE A 32 2.98 10.50 11.84
CA ILE A 32 3.80 10.00 12.95
C ILE A 32 3.01 10.05 14.23
N PHE A 33 3.18 9.01 15.05
CA PHE A 33 2.52 8.89 16.33
C PHE A 33 3.54 8.44 17.38
N SER A 34 3.45 9.03 18.58
CA SER A 34 4.19 8.57 19.75
C SER A 34 3.29 7.86 20.75
N GLY A 35 3.92 7.21 21.73
CA GLY A 35 3.24 6.45 22.77
C GLY A 35 2.85 5.03 22.32
N SER A 36 2.05 4.36 23.14
CA SER A 36 1.58 3.00 22.86
C SER A 36 0.43 3.02 21.85
N TYR A 37 0.20 1.91 21.14
CA TYR A 37 -0.92 1.79 20.18
C TYR A 37 -2.29 2.17 20.78
N ARG A 38 -2.52 1.92 22.07
CA ARG A 38 -3.78 2.26 22.77
C ARG A 38 -3.87 3.73 23.20
N ARG A 39 -2.74 4.44 23.23
CA ARG A 39 -2.61 5.83 23.69
C ARG A 39 -1.68 6.58 22.74
N ALA A 40 -1.94 6.44 21.45
CA ALA A 40 -1.13 7.05 20.41
C ALA A 40 -1.45 8.55 20.35
N SER A 41 -0.43 9.40 20.43
CA SER A 41 -0.57 10.84 20.19
C SER A 41 -0.05 11.16 18.80
N PHE A 42 -0.82 11.92 18.02
CA PHE A 42 -0.37 12.39 16.71
C PHE A 42 0.72 13.46 16.89
N GLU A 43 1.85 13.29 16.20
CA GLU A 43 3.00 14.20 16.31
C GLU A 43 3.25 15.01 15.02
N GLY A 44 2.46 14.77 13.97
CA GLY A 44 2.61 15.45 12.69
C GLY A 44 2.77 14.48 11.54
N PHE A 45 3.43 14.96 10.48
CA PHE A 45 3.72 14.17 9.30
C PHE A 45 5.20 14.16 9.00
N GLU A 46 5.70 13.02 8.57
CA GLU A 46 7.04 12.89 8.00
C GLU A 46 6.96 12.64 6.51
N ARG A 47 7.89 13.25 5.75
CA ARG A 47 8.04 13.01 4.32
C ARG A 47 8.86 11.74 4.10
N VAL A 48 8.29 10.78 3.40
CA VAL A 48 8.96 9.53 3.00
C VAL A 48 9.23 9.60 1.51
N THR A 49 10.46 9.25 1.12
CA THR A 49 10.88 9.11 -0.29
C THR A 49 11.60 7.78 -0.46
N GLY A 50 11.26 7.01 -1.49
CA GLY A 50 11.92 5.74 -1.76
C GLY A 50 11.31 4.96 -2.94
N LYS A 51 11.90 3.81 -3.26
CA LYS A 51 11.46 2.94 -4.36
C LYS A 51 10.66 1.77 -3.83
N ILE A 52 9.49 1.49 -4.41
CA ILE A 52 8.74 0.28 -4.11
C ILE A 52 9.47 -0.92 -4.72
N ILE A 53 10.02 -1.78 -3.88
CA ILE A 53 10.78 -2.96 -4.32
C ILE A 53 9.94 -4.23 -4.35
N SER A 54 8.85 -4.27 -3.59
CA SER A 54 7.87 -5.37 -3.61
C SER A 54 6.53 -4.93 -3.05
N ASP A 55 5.48 -5.64 -3.44
CA ASP A 55 4.16 -5.54 -2.83
C ASP A 55 3.54 -6.94 -2.69
N SER A 56 2.63 -7.13 -1.73
CA SER A 56 1.98 -8.42 -1.50
C SER A 56 0.61 -8.28 -0.85
N TYR A 57 -0.28 -9.22 -1.16
CA TYR A 57 -1.59 -9.34 -0.55
C TYR A 57 -1.56 -10.46 0.49
N GLY A 58 -1.73 -10.12 1.77
CA GLY A 58 -1.76 -11.14 2.83
C GLY A 58 -2.97 -12.07 2.70
N SER A 59 -2.73 -13.38 2.59
CA SER A 59 -3.74 -14.44 2.37
C SER A 59 -4.85 -14.51 3.42
N ALA A 60 -4.55 -14.17 4.68
CA ALA A 60 -5.51 -14.25 5.77
C ALA A 60 -6.47 -13.05 5.81
N LYS A 61 -5.94 -11.82 5.70
CA LYS A 61 -6.67 -10.57 6.00
C LYS A 61 -6.77 -9.59 4.83
N GLN A 62 -6.36 -10.00 3.61
CA GLN A 62 -6.27 -9.13 2.42
C GLN A 62 -5.52 -7.82 2.68
N GLN A 63 -4.53 -7.85 3.57
CA GLN A 63 -3.75 -6.68 3.85
C GLN A 63 -2.73 -6.52 2.74
N HIS A 64 -2.96 -5.53 1.87
CA HIS A 64 -1.99 -5.12 0.89
C HIS A 64 -0.84 -4.41 1.59
N THR A 65 0.39 -4.86 1.36
CA THR A 65 1.60 -4.27 1.94
C THR A 65 2.64 -4.01 0.87
N PHE A 66 3.41 -2.94 1.06
CA PHE A 66 4.50 -2.54 0.20
C PHE A 66 5.80 -2.56 1.00
N THR A 67 6.90 -2.93 0.34
CA THR A 67 8.26 -2.73 0.84
C THR A 67 8.90 -1.60 0.04
N ILE A 68 9.38 -0.58 0.74
CA ILE A 68 10.01 0.60 0.16
C ILE A 68 11.48 0.62 0.57
N LEU A 69 12.37 0.74 -0.41
CA LEU A 69 13.78 1.01 -0.20
C LEU A 69 13.98 2.53 -0.12
N LEU A 70 14.46 3.00 1.03
CA LEU A 70 14.72 4.41 1.30
C LEU A 70 16.11 4.83 0.78
N GLY A 71 16.35 6.14 0.70
CA GLY A 71 17.61 6.70 0.18
C GLY A 71 18.85 6.35 0.99
N ASP A 72 18.70 5.99 2.27
CA ASP A 72 19.76 5.51 3.15
C ASP A 72 20.04 3.99 3.00
N GLY A 73 19.32 3.30 2.11
CA GLY A 73 19.41 1.85 1.91
C GLY A 73 18.52 1.03 2.87
N THR A 74 17.83 1.67 3.82
CA THR A 74 16.93 0.99 4.75
C THR A 74 15.66 0.54 4.04
N LYS A 75 15.14 -0.64 4.40
CA LYS A 75 13.84 -1.14 3.90
C LYS A 75 12.76 -0.89 4.94
N THR A 76 11.64 -0.29 4.53
CA THR A 76 10.45 -0.11 5.38
C THR A 76 9.24 -0.79 4.76
N ARG A 77 8.36 -1.35 5.62
CA ARG A 77 7.12 -2.00 5.19
C ARG A 77 5.92 -1.16 5.61
N ILE A 78 5.01 -0.89 4.66
CA ILE A 78 3.82 -0.09 4.89
C ILE A 78 2.57 -0.78 4.33
N LYS A 79 1.43 -0.63 5.01
CA LYS A 79 0.14 -1.12 4.51
C LYS A 79 -0.38 -0.18 3.42
N GLY A 80 -1.01 -0.69 2.37
CA GLY A 80 -1.55 0.14 1.29
C GLY A 80 -2.48 1.25 1.78
N ARG A 81 -3.37 0.93 2.72
CA ARG A 81 -4.25 1.93 3.36
C ARG A 81 -3.48 3.08 4.04
N ASN A 82 -2.30 2.80 4.61
CA ASN A 82 -1.46 3.80 5.26
C ASN A 82 -0.63 4.57 4.22
N LEU A 83 -0.14 3.89 3.20
CA LEU A 83 0.59 4.50 2.08
C LEU A 83 -0.28 5.55 1.39
N TYR A 84 -1.53 5.19 1.07
CA TYR A 84 -2.45 6.06 0.33
C TYR A 84 -3.16 7.13 1.18
N SER A 85 -2.97 7.14 2.50
CA SER A 85 -3.75 7.98 3.43
C SER A 85 -3.65 9.48 3.15
N ASN A 86 -2.50 9.98 2.69
CA ASN A 86 -2.28 11.43 2.46
C ASN A 86 -1.85 11.75 1.02
N GLY A 87 -2.25 10.91 0.06
CA GLY A 87 -1.76 11.04 -1.31
C GLY A 87 -0.34 10.51 -1.50
N VAL A 88 -0.07 9.99 -2.69
CA VAL A 88 1.24 9.43 -3.06
C VAL A 88 1.54 9.88 -4.47
N TYR A 89 2.75 10.37 -4.67
CA TYR A 89 3.22 10.85 -5.95
C TYR A 89 4.45 10.06 -6.35
N ARG A 90 4.59 9.77 -7.64
CA ARG A 90 5.71 9.03 -8.21
C ARG A 90 6.48 9.88 -9.20
N LYS A 91 7.73 9.47 -9.45
CA LYS A 91 8.45 9.89 -10.64
C LYS A 91 7.82 9.30 -11.91
N PRO A 92 7.95 9.99 -13.05
CA PRO A 92 7.80 9.35 -14.36
C PRO A 92 8.77 8.18 -14.48
N TRP A 93 8.31 7.05 -15.03
CA TRP A 93 9.21 6.01 -15.48
C TRP A 93 9.80 6.41 -16.83
N ALA A 94 11.03 5.97 -17.10
CA ALA A 94 11.63 6.10 -18.43
C ALA A 94 10.78 5.37 -19.50
N ASP A 95 10.20 4.23 -19.13
CA ASP A 95 9.25 3.47 -19.95
C ASP A 95 7.92 3.32 -19.19
N GLN A 96 6.87 3.96 -19.72
CA GLN A 96 5.53 3.87 -19.12
C GLN A 96 4.81 2.56 -19.46
N ASN A 97 5.19 1.86 -20.54
CA ASN A 97 4.62 0.56 -20.87
C ASN A 97 5.10 -0.49 -19.87
N ALA A 98 6.40 -0.50 -19.57
CA ALA A 98 6.95 -1.35 -18.50
C ALA A 98 6.28 -1.09 -17.15
N ARG A 99 5.89 0.16 -16.87
CA ARG A 99 5.10 0.48 -15.69
C ARG A 99 3.70 -0.12 -15.75
N GLN A 100 3.04 -0.03 -16.91
CA GLN A 100 1.68 -0.56 -17.08
C GLN A 100 1.67 -2.07 -16.86
N GLU A 101 2.64 -2.80 -17.42
CA GLU A 101 2.80 -4.25 -17.19
C GLU A 101 2.95 -4.58 -15.69
N ALA A 102 3.80 -3.84 -14.97
CA ALA A 102 3.97 -4.03 -13.53
C ALA A 102 2.70 -3.69 -12.71
N LEU A 103 1.88 -2.77 -13.20
CA LEU A 103 0.61 -2.41 -12.58
C LEU A 103 -0.45 -3.48 -12.83
N ASP A 104 -0.53 -4.01 -14.05
CA ASP A 104 -1.47 -5.06 -14.45
C ASP A 104 -1.19 -6.36 -13.68
N GLU A 105 0.08 -6.78 -13.60
CA GLU A 105 0.50 -7.95 -12.80
C GLU A 105 0.05 -7.82 -11.33
N LYS A 106 0.20 -6.61 -10.76
CA LYS A 106 -0.24 -6.31 -9.38
C LYS A 106 -1.76 -6.42 -9.25
N HIS A 107 -2.52 -5.94 -10.23
CA HIS A 107 -3.98 -5.98 -10.21
C HIS A 107 -4.50 -7.42 -10.35
N GLU A 108 -3.96 -8.19 -11.30
CA GLU A 108 -4.29 -9.61 -11.50
C GLU A 108 -4.03 -10.45 -10.24
N ARG A 109 -2.86 -10.26 -9.61
CA ARG A 109 -2.53 -10.88 -8.32
C ARG A 109 -3.50 -10.46 -7.23
N GLY A 110 -3.92 -9.19 -7.23
CA GLY A 110 -4.89 -8.64 -6.30
C GLY A 110 -6.28 -9.25 -6.47
N ASP A 111 -6.75 -9.39 -7.70
CA ASP A 111 -8.02 -10.03 -8.05
C ASP A 111 -8.03 -11.51 -7.67
N SER A 112 -6.95 -12.22 -7.98
CA SER A 112 -6.76 -13.62 -7.58
C SER A 112 -6.83 -13.78 -6.06
N ALA A 113 -6.18 -12.90 -5.30
CA ALA A 113 -6.22 -12.92 -3.83
C ALA A 113 -7.61 -12.55 -3.27
N ARG A 114 -8.37 -11.71 -3.99
CA ARG A 114 -9.76 -11.39 -3.66
C ARG A 114 -10.67 -12.60 -3.87
N ALA A 115 -10.61 -13.19 -5.06
CA ALA A 115 -11.38 -14.38 -5.43
C ALA A 115 -11.13 -15.56 -4.48
N TYR A 116 -9.86 -15.85 -4.17
CA TYR A 116 -9.51 -16.93 -3.23
C TYR A 116 -10.10 -16.71 -1.82
N ARG A 117 -10.13 -15.47 -1.33
CA ARG A 117 -10.74 -15.18 -0.02
C ARG A 117 -12.25 -15.35 -0.07
N ASP A 118 -12.90 -14.90 -1.14
CA ASP A 118 -14.35 -15.00 -1.26
C ASP A 118 -14.77 -16.47 -1.35
N TRP A 119 -14.00 -17.29 -2.07
CA TRP A 119 -14.09 -18.75 -2.01
C TRP A 119 -13.93 -19.27 -0.58
N ARG A 120 -12.85 -18.92 0.11
CA ARG A 120 -12.61 -19.39 1.50
C ARG A 120 -13.75 -18.99 2.45
N ARG A 121 -14.26 -17.77 2.34
CA ARG A 121 -15.38 -17.28 3.16
C ARG A 121 -16.68 -18.03 2.90
N ALA A 122 -16.97 -18.38 1.65
CA ALA A 122 -18.14 -19.19 1.31
C ALA A 122 -18.01 -20.60 1.92
N PHE A 123 -16.90 -21.29 1.67
CA PHE A 123 -16.70 -22.68 2.11
C PHE A 123 -16.54 -22.84 3.64
N GLU A 124 -15.79 -21.95 4.31
CA GLU A 124 -15.64 -21.97 5.78
C GLU A 124 -16.89 -21.43 6.50
N GLY A 125 -17.63 -20.53 5.87
CA GLY A 125 -18.89 -19.99 6.39
C GLY A 125 -20.00 -21.05 6.42
N GLU A 126 -20.10 -21.87 5.38
CA GLU A 126 -21.04 -22.99 5.32
C GLU A 126 -20.74 -24.08 6.36
N HIS A 127 -19.46 -24.37 6.64
CA HIS A 127 -19.08 -25.35 7.67
C HIS A 127 -19.41 -24.92 9.11
N ARG A 128 -19.59 -23.61 9.37
CA ARG A 128 -20.01 -23.13 10.70
C ARG A 128 -21.52 -23.25 10.94
N HIS A 129 -22.33 -23.37 9.89
CA HIS A 129 -23.78 -23.46 10.01
C HIS A 129 -24.31 -24.90 10.20
N HIS A 130 -23.47 -25.92 10.07
CA HIS A 130 -23.88 -27.33 10.15
C HIS A 130 -23.57 -28.04 11.49
N ASN A 131 -23.02 -27.35 12.49
CA ASN A 131 -22.74 -27.93 13.82
C ASN A 131 -23.58 -27.27 14.92
N HIS A 132 -24.90 -27.29 14.75
CA HIS A 132 -25.85 -27.02 15.82
C HIS A 132 -27.02 -28.01 15.72
N PHE A 133 -26.77 -29.24 16.15
CA PHE A 133 -27.79 -30.21 16.58
C PHE A 133 -27.26 -30.96 17.79
#